data_AF-A0AAD6SMW6-F1
#
_entry.id   AF-A0AAD6SMW6-F1
#
_cell.length_a   1.000
_cell.length_b   1.000
_cell.length_c   1.000
_cell.angle_alpha   90.00
_cell.angle_beta   90.00
_cell.angle_gamma   90.00
#
_symmetry.space_group_name_H-M   'P 1'
#
loop_
_entity.id
_entity.type
_entity.pdbx_description
1 polymer ?
#
loop_
_entity_poly.entity_id
_entity_poly.type
_entity_poly.pdbx_seq_one_letter_code
_entity_poly.pdbx_strand_id
1 'polypeptide(L)'
;NMVEIVWKTLEDYQLKDCVLGIMMDNASNNDTLVAAIEQKCLEKNIKFSAQISRLRCMPHTVHLAVLQAIGAVEKSKKTRASPYQESVTVPPDTEDIDEAEEAIVIDDREEDGAALIPHGI
;
A
#
# COMPACT_ATOMS: atom_id res chain seq x y z
N ASN A 1 -17.08 12.31 19.14
CA ASN A 1 -15.97 11.35 19.28
C ASN A 1 -16.17 10.25 18.24
N MET A 2 -15.12 9.83 17.52
CA MET A 2 -15.19 8.82 16.45
C MET A 2 -15.71 7.46 16.95
N VAL A 3 -15.34 7.06 18.17
CA VAL A 3 -15.81 5.82 18.81
C VAL A 3 -17.34 5.79 18.89
N GLU A 4 -17.95 6.86 19.39
CA GLU A 4 -19.40 6.95 19.58
C GLU A 4 -20.15 6.90 18.25
N ILE A 5 -19.60 7.53 17.20
CA ILE A 5 -20.22 7.54 15.87
C ILE A 5 -20.18 6.13 15.28
N VAL A 6 -19.02 5.47 15.32
CA VAL A 6 -18.87 4.09 14.81
C VAL A 6 -19.78 3.14 15.58
N TRP A 7 -19.77 3.21 16.91
CA TRP A 7 -20.59 2.34 17.75
C TRP A 7 -22.08 2.53 17.50
N LYS A 8 -22.55 3.79 17.47
CA LYS A 8 -23.95 4.09 17.16
C LYS A 8 -24.34 3.57 15.78
N THR A 9 -23.46 3.68 14.79
CA THR A 9 -23.71 3.10 13.46
C THR A 9 -23.86 1.57 13.56
N LEU A 10 -23.00 0.87 14.30
CA LEU A 10 -23.14 -0.57 14.50
C LEU A 10 -24.46 -0.94 15.22
N GLU A 11 -24.94 -0.10 16.14
CA GLU A 11 -26.23 -0.29 16.80
C GLU A 11 -27.41 -0.06 15.84
N ASP A 12 -27.40 1.05 15.10
CA ASP A 12 -28.45 1.45 14.15
C ASP A 12 -28.67 0.37 13.08
N TYR A 13 -27.59 -0.26 12.62
CA TYR A 13 -27.63 -1.34 11.64
C TYR A 13 -27.69 -2.76 12.23
N GLN A 14 -27.73 -2.89 13.57
CA GLN A 14 -27.76 -4.19 14.26
C GLN A 14 -26.58 -5.11 13.87
N LEU A 15 -25.39 -4.52 13.70
CA LEU A 15 -24.16 -5.22 13.30
C LEU A 15 -23.17 -5.43 14.45
N LYS A 16 -23.43 -4.87 15.64
CA LYS A 16 -22.51 -4.88 16.80
C LYS A 16 -21.99 -6.26 17.20
N ASP A 17 -22.78 -7.31 17.03
CA ASP A 17 -22.49 -8.71 17.35
C ASP A 17 -21.95 -9.53 16.16
N CYS A 18 -21.87 -8.91 14.97
CA CYS A 18 -21.42 -9.53 13.73
C CYS A 18 -20.08 -8.96 13.22
N VAL A 19 -19.45 -8.03 13.95
CA VAL A 19 -18.16 -7.45 13.55
C VAL A 19 -17.02 -8.43 13.83
N LEU A 20 -16.44 -8.98 12.76
CA LEU A 20 -15.26 -9.86 12.84
C LEU A 20 -13.94 -9.07 12.81
N GLY A 21 -13.92 -7.91 12.17
CA GLY A 21 -12.71 -7.12 12.02
C GLY A 21 -12.98 -5.72 11.45
N ILE A 22 -12.07 -4.81 11.72
CA ILE A 22 -12.13 -3.42 11.28
C ILE A 22 -10.85 -3.15 10.47
N MET A 23 -11.02 -2.86 9.18
CA MET A 23 -9.91 -2.49 8.31
C MET A 23 -9.70 -0.98 8.37
N MET A 24 -8.49 -0.57 8.76
CA MET A 24 -8.15 0.84 8.99
C MET A 24 -6.76 1.17 8.44
N ASP A 25 -6.48 2.44 8.17
CA ASP A 25 -5.13 2.87 7.79
C ASP A 25 -4.12 2.65 8.95
N ASN A 26 -2.83 2.75 8.63
CA ASN A 26 -1.74 2.41 9.55
C ASN A 26 -1.40 3.57 10.51
N ALA A 27 -2.40 4.32 10.96
CA ALA A 27 -2.26 5.38 11.93
C ALA A 27 -2.43 4.85 13.36
N SER A 28 -1.64 5.37 14.30
CA SER A 28 -1.65 4.92 15.71
C SER A 28 -2.89 5.37 16.48
N ASN A 29 -3.55 6.45 16.06
CA ASN A 29 -4.83 6.88 16.64
C ASN A 29 -5.93 5.82 16.44
N ASN A 30 -5.81 4.96 15.43
CA ASN A 30 -6.73 3.86 15.19
C ASN A 30 -6.60 2.76 16.26
N ASP A 31 -5.45 2.64 16.92
CA ASP A 31 -5.28 1.72 18.05
C ASP A 31 -6.24 2.09 19.19
N THR A 32 -6.33 3.40 19.49
CA THR A 32 -7.26 3.93 20.48
C THR A 32 -8.72 3.68 20.10
N LEU A 33 -9.08 3.81 18.82
CA LEU A 33 -10.45 3.55 18.35
C LEU A 33 -10.85 2.09 18.58
N VAL A 34 -10.01 1.14 18.13
CA VAL A 34 -10.36 -0.29 18.23
C VAL A 34 -10.34 -0.76 19.70
N ALA A 35 -9.44 -0.24 20.54
CA ALA A 35 -9.46 -0.52 21.98
C ALA A 35 -10.73 -0.01 22.66
N ALA A 36 -11.21 1.17 22.27
CA ALA A 36 -12.48 1.70 22.81
C ALA A 36 -13.70 0.89 22.33
N ILE A 37 -13.68 0.38 21.09
CA ILE A 37 -14.70 -0.54 20.58
C ILE A 37 -14.68 -1.87 21.35
N GLU A 38 -13.50 -2.42 21.64
CA GLU A 38 -13.36 -3.63 22.47
C GLU A 38 -13.97 -3.45 23.87
N GLN A 39 -13.76 -2.28 24.49
CA GLN A 39 -14.43 -1.94 25.76
C GLN A 39 -15.96 -1.96 25.64
N LYS A 40 -16.52 -1.31 24.61
CA LYS A 40 -17.97 -1.33 24.38
C LYS A 40 -18.51 -2.74 24.11
N CYS A 41 -17.76 -3.58 23.40
CA CYS A 41 -18.09 -4.99 23.23
C CYS A 41 -18.10 -5.74 24.57
N LEU A 42 -17.10 -5.52 25.42
CA LEU A 42 -17.01 -6.13 26.75
C LEU A 42 -18.21 -5.76 27.64
N GLU A 43 -18.61 -4.48 27.66
CA GLU A 43 -19.79 -3.99 28.39
C GLU A 43 -21.10 -4.68 27.95
N LYS A 44 -21.14 -5.14 26.69
CA LYS A 44 -22.30 -5.83 26.09
C LYS A 44 -22.15 -7.35 26.05
N ASN A 45 -21.11 -7.92 26.66
CA ASN A 45 -20.78 -9.35 26.59
C ASN A 45 -20.56 -9.90 25.17
N ILE A 46 -20.06 -9.06 24.26
CA ILE A 46 -19.72 -9.43 22.88
C ILE A 46 -18.24 -9.84 22.85
N LYS A 47 -17.93 -11.02 22.30
CA LYS A 47 -16.56 -11.48 22.11
C LYS A 47 -15.94 -10.73 20.94
N PHE A 48 -15.07 -9.79 21.25
CA PHE A 48 -14.28 -9.04 20.28
C PHE A 48 -12.89 -8.83 20.87
N SER A 49 -11.85 -8.89 20.04
CA SER A 49 -10.48 -8.61 20.50
C SER A 49 -9.79 -7.63 19.57
N ALA A 50 -9.38 -6.49 20.11
CA ALA A 50 -8.73 -5.43 19.36
C ALA A 50 -7.43 -5.91 18.69
N GLN A 51 -6.71 -6.81 19.36
CA GLN A 51 -5.44 -7.36 18.89
C GLN A 51 -5.58 -8.17 17.59
N ILE A 52 -6.61 -9.00 17.48
CA ILE A 52 -6.82 -9.88 16.30
C ILE A 52 -7.79 -9.30 15.27
N SER A 53 -8.66 -8.36 15.69
CA SER A 53 -9.74 -7.82 14.85
C SER A 53 -9.33 -6.51 14.16
N ARG A 54 -8.17 -5.93 14.50
CA ARG A 54 -7.62 -4.77 13.81
C ARG A 54 -6.86 -5.20 12.55
N LEU A 55 -7.44 -4.92 11.39
CA LEU A 55 -6.85 -5.21 10.09
C LEU A 55 -6.23 -3.94 9.50
N ARG A 56 -5.04 -4.06 8.88
CA ARG A 56 -4.42 -2.94 8.16
C ARG A 56 -5.01 -2.80 6.77
N CYS A 57 -5.23 -1.56 6.34
CA CYS A 57 -5.71 -1.23 5.01
C CYS A 57 -4.67 -1.66 3.97
N MET A 58 -5.06 -2.57 3.08
CA MET A 58 -4.19 -3.14 2.05
C MET A 58 -3.62 -2.06 1.11
N PRO A 59 -4.43 -1.20 0.47
CA PRO A 59 -3.90 -0.11 -0.36
C PRO A 59 -2.89 0.78 0.36
N HIS A 60 -3.17 1.16 1.61
CA HIS A 60 -2.27 2.01 2.39
C HIS A 60 -0.95 1.30 2.71
N THR A 61 -1.01 0.02 3.07
CA THR A 61 0.18 -0.80 3.35
C THR A 61 1.07 -0.97 2.12
N VAL A 62 0.47 -1.24 0.96
CA VAL A 62 1.21 -1.36 -0.32
C VAL A 62 1.83 -0.02 -0.69
N HIS A 63 1.08 1.07 -0.59
CA HIS A 63 1.58 2.42 -0.87
C HIS A 63 2.80 2.77 0.01
N LEU A 64 2.72 2.53 1.31
CA LEU A 64 3.85 2.75 2.23
C LEU A 64 5.06 1.88 1.89
N ALA A 65 4.85 0.60 1.53
CA ALA A 65 5.92 -0.30 1.13
C ALA A 65 6.66 0.19 -0.13
N VAL A 66 5.92 0.68 -1.13
CA VAL A 66 6.50 1.24 -2.35
C VAL A 66 7.29 2.51 -2.07
N LEU A 67 6.74 3.44 -1.27
CA LEU A 67 7.46 4.65 -0.86
C LEU A 67 8.76 4.32 -0.12
N GLN A 68 8.73 3.33 0.76
CA GLN A 68 9.93 2.87 1.46
C GLN A 68 10.95 2.24 0.51
N ALA A 69 10.50 1.44 -0.46
CA ALA A 69 11.37 0.81 -1.44
C ALA A 69 12.05 1.85 -2.34
N ILE A 70 11.30 2.81 -2.88
CA ILE A 70 11.83 3.90 -3.70
C ILE A 70 12.81 4.75 -2.87
N GLY A 71 12.41 5.19 -1.67
CA GLY A 71 13.29 5.98 -0.81
C GLY A 71 14.55 5.23 -0.33
N ALA A 72 14.51 3.90 -0.26
CA ALA A 72 15.71 3.09 -0.03
C ALA A 72 16.62 3.04 -1.26
N VAL A 73 16.05 2.90 -2.47
CA VAL A 73 16.79 2.92 -3.74
C VAL A 73 17.47 4.27 -3.97
N GLU A 74 16.79 5.38 -3.66
CA GLU A 74 17.37 6.73 -3.74
C GLU A 74 18.54 6.92 -2.75
N LYS A 75 18.44 6.36 -1.53
CA LYS A 75 19.56 6.40 -0.56
C LYS A 75 20.74 5.52 -0.99
N SER A 76 20.47 4.41 -1.69
CA SER A 76 21.50 3.54 -2.27
C SER A 76 22.15 4.13 -3.52
N LYS A 77 21.48 5.05 -4.22
CA LYS A 77 22.04 5.81 -5.35
C LYS A 77 22.41 7.21 -4.88
N LYS A 78 23.64 7.39 -4.38
CA LYS A 78 24.30 8.72 -4.37
C LYS A 78 24.65 9.17 -5.80
N THR A 79 23.65 9.25 -6.66
CA THR A 79 23.68 9.95 -7.93
C THR A 79 22.33 10.67 -8.01
N ARG A 80 22.37 11.99 -7.79
CA ARG A 80 21.19 12.85 -7.71
C ARG A 80 20.35 12.73 -8.98
N ALA A 81 19.17 12.12 -8.88
CA ALA A 81 18.09 12.33 -9.81
C ALA A 81 16.92 12.98 -9.04
N SER A 82 16.35 14.05 -9.61
CA SER A 82 15.28 14.85 -9.01
C SER A 82 14.00 14.02 -8.84
N PRO A 83 13.21 14.19 -7.76
CA PRO A 83 11.94 13.49 -7.58
C PRO A 83 10.92 13.87 -8.67
N TYR A 84 10.42 12.87 -9.40
CA TYR A 84 9.41 12.99 -10.45
C TYR A 84 8.09 13.65 -10.00
N GLN A 85 7.84 13.73 -8.68
CA GLN A 85 6.60 14.30 -8.17
C GLN A 85 6.48 15.82 -8.36
N GLU A 86 7.56 16.53 -8.67
CA GLU A 86 7.53 17.98 -8.91
C GLU A 86 7.27 18.36 -10.38
N SER A 87 7.31 17.40 -11.32
CA SER A 87 7.15 17.67 -12.76
C SER A 87 5.75 17.34 -13.32
N VAL A 88 4.77 17.02 -12.47
CA VAL A 88 3.40 16.67 -12.93
C VAL A 88 2.48 17.90 -13.00
N THR A 89 2.93 19.08 -12.56
CA THR A 89 2.16 20.33 -12.64
C THR A 89 2.58 21.24 -13.80
N VAL A 90 3.21 20.70 -14.85
CA VAL A 90 3.49 21.48 -16.06
C VAL A 90 2.19 21.58 -16.86
N PRO A 91 1.64 22.78 -17.11
CA PRO A 91 0.57 22.96 -18.09
C PRO A 91 1.07 22.42 -19.45
N PRO A 92 0.21 21.86 -20.31
CA PRO A 92 0.66 21.41 -21.63
C PRO A 92 1.15 22.63 -22.43
N ASP A 93 2.47 22.70 -22.62
CA ASP A 93 3.14 23.79 -23.34
C ASP A 93 2.83 23.71 -24.84
N THR A 94 2.44 24.85 -25.42
CA THR A 94 2.49 25.09 -26.86
C THR A 94 3.90 25.50 -27.27
N GLU A 95 4.48 24.73 -28.20
CA GLU A 95 5.47 25.13 -29.21
C GLU A 95 6.92 25.39 -28.72
N ASP A 96 7.81 24.39 -28.90
CA ASP A 96 8.83 24.35 -29.98
C ASP A 96 10.08 23.47 -29.64
N ILE A 97 10.31 22.46 -30.48
CA ILE A 97 11.56 21.97 -31.14
C ILE A 97 12.90 22.44 -30.51
N ASP A 98 13.89 21.61 -30.13
CA ASP A 98 14.67 20.65 -30.94
C ASP A 98 15.67 19.86 -30.05
N GLU A 99 16.23 18.78 -30.62
CA GLU A 99 17.58 18.22 -30.40
C GLU A 99 17.77 16.87 -29.66
N ALA A 100 17.88 15.83 -30.50
CA ALA A 100 18.68 14.60 -30.39
C ALA A 100 18.26 13.50 -29.39
N GLU A 101 17.45 12.56 -29.89
CA GLU A 101 17.34 11.19 -29.36
C GLU A 101 18.69 10.46 -29.51
N GLU A 102 19.37 10.16 -28.40
CA GLU A 102 20.42 9.14 -28.40
C GLU A 102 19.74 7.76 -28.31
N ALA A 103 19.58 7.11 -29.47
CA ALA A 103 19.01 5.77 -29.56
C ALA A 103 19.91 4.75 -28.82
N ILE A 104 19.38 4.16 -27.75
CA ILE A 104 20.02 3.03 -27.08
C ILE A 104 19.88 1.82 -28.00
N VAL A 105 20.98 1.44 -28.66
CA VAL A 105 21.09 0.19 -29.43
C VAL A 105 21.08 -0.98 -28.43
N ILE A 106 20.04 -1.80 -28.44
CA ILE A 106 20.00 -3.07 -27.72
C ILE A 106 20.53 -4.15 -28.68
N ASP A 107 21.73 -4.68 -28.40
CA ASP A 107 22.35 -5.81 -29.11
C ASP A 107 21.73 -7.12 -28.56
N ASP A 108 20.72 -7.65 -29.26
CA ASP A 108 20.17 -8.99 -29.00
C ASP A 108 21.11 -10.05 -29.57
N ARG A 109 22.11 -10.46 -28.78
CA ARG A 109 22.85 -11.71 -29.01
C ARG A 109 22.29 -12.82 -28.15
N GLU A 110 21.50 -13.69 -28.79
CA GLU A 110 21.22 -15.04 -28.30
C GLU A 110 22.53 -15.86 -28.28
N GLU A 111 22.93 -16.36 -27.10
CA GLU A 111 23.85 -17.49 -27.02
C GLU A 111 23.10 -18.77 -26.60
N ASP A 112 23.12 -19.70 -27.54
CA ASP A 112 22.58 -21.04 -27.55
C ASP A 112 23.33 -21.93 -26.54
N GLY A 113 22.59 -22.58 -25.64
CA GLY A 113 23.14 -23.42 -24.57
C GLY A 113 22.37 -24.72 -24.45
N ALA A 114 22.58 -25.62 -25.43
CA ALA A 114 21.98 -26.95 -25.48
C ALA A 114 22.33 -27.83 -24.26
N ALA A 115 21.33 -28.21 -23.47
CA ALA A 115 21.42 -29.31 -22.52
C ALA A 115 20.45 -30.43 -22.96
N LEU A 116 21.02 -31.48 -23.55
CA LEU A 116 20.37 -32.72 -23.94
C LEU A 116 19.73 -33.42 -22.73
N ILE A 117 18.41 -33.62 -22.77
CA ILE A 117 17.69 -34.53 -21.87
C ILE A 117 17.46 -35.84 -22.65
N PRO A 118 18.01 -37.00 -22.25
CA PRO A 118 17.72 -38.25 -22.93
C PRO A 118 16.33 -38.76 -22.51
N HIS A 119 15.44 -38.94 -23.49
CA HIS A 119 14.16 -39.64 -23.33
C HIS A 119 14.27 -41.08 -23.85
N GLY A 120 13.69 -42.01 -23.08
CA GLY A 120 13.34 -43.38 -23.49
C GLY A 120 13.98 -44.43 -22.57
N ILE A 121 13.30 -45.42 -21.99
CA ILE A 121 11.93 -45.97 -22.13
C ILE A 121 11.51 -46.44 -20.73
#